data_AF-A0AAD3DL48-F1
#
_entry.id   AF-A0AAD3DL48-F1
#
_cell.length_a   1.000
_cell.length_b   1.000
_cell.length_c   1.000
_cell.angle_alpha   90.00
_cell.angle_beta   90.00
_cell.angle_gamma   90.00
#
_symmetry.space_group_name_H-M   'P 1'
#
loop_
_entity.id
_entity.type
_entity.pdbx_description
1 polymer ?
#
loop_
_entity_poly.entity_id
_entity_poly.type
_entity_poly.pdbx_seq_one_letter_code
_entity_poly.pdbx_strand_id
1 'polypeptide(L)'
;MRLLPQGGSQLGFLLRRISTTAGTKAAGSGNGGVGAYFRGRTGGSPPSFPQEGGGGPLPPGFGRPELSPGRRAAATFFRFFLPVSGVGMMWYAYTHPDQDDLVGKRFPPELQYLAAQQTPNTDPLTNWSGTHQQTPKRFFHPESEAEVEAFLRIAARRGERLRPAGSGLSPNGAALSDEGVLALGAMDRVIGVDREKMQVTVQAGCRVQQVADALAPHGLTLQNYASIREQQIGGITQVGAHGTGPRLPPVDEQVVAMRLATPGLGTIALSEEEEPELFRLARVGLGSLGIMTQATLRVVPRHQLIERTFTASRAEVRRNHVKWLQENKHIKYLYIPYTDTVVVVQANPGSSAEQLRVAKEQAASPAHPPEERTEALRRLYASVLPASDPAGLTAPQLRDALLAAGPGPLDAGWVAAVNGAEAEYWRRSAGVRVGYSDEVLGFDCGGQQWVMEVAFPVAGSLEGLRRGAKTRDMEFMEALMKEIEKARLPAPAPIEVRWSAGSSSPLSPAAGPPESLHCWVGVIMYLPQEQQQRDKVTQAFREYARLVETKLMPRFNATWHWAKLEAGPGSGRSEEEVAAVVRPRLAARFGPALRSLARYRGVLDPSGSLGNGWLDAVIGPAPQQGQPQGE
;
A
#
# COMPACT_ATOMS: atom_id res chain seq x y z
N MET A 1 -2.22 -59.15 16.31
CA MET A 1 -2.84 -59.09 14.96
C MET A 1 -2.25 -57.85 14.28
N ARG A 2 -1.43 -57.89 13.21
CA ARG A 2 -1.60 -58.49 11.87
C ARG A 2 -2.93 -58.01 11.25
N LEU A 3 -2.98 -57.31 10.11
CA LEU A 3 -2.18 -57.44 8.87
C LEU A 3 -1.89 -56.11 8.12
N LEU A 4 -0.77 -56.09 7.38
CA LEU A 4 -0.54 -55.27 6.16
C LEU A 4 -1.02 -56.08 4.92
N PRO A 5 -1.17 -55.47 3.73
CA PRO A 5 -0.06 -55.47 2.73
C PRO A 5 0.24 -54.07 2.15
N GLN A 6 1.51 -53.71 1.91
CA GLN A 6 2.26 -53.80 0.63
C GLN A 6 1.65 -53.02 -0.56
N GLY A 7 2.40 -52.30 -1.39
CA GLY A 7 3.85 -52.06 -1.45
C GLY A 7 4.30 -51.82 -2.91
N GLY A 8 5.15 -50.81 -3.17
CA GLY A 8 5.62 -50.52 -4.53
C GLY A 8 6.52 -49.29 -4.59
N SER A 9 7.80 -49.48 -4.90
CA SER A 9 8.82 -48.44 -5.00
C SER A 9 9.08 -48.02 -6.45
N GLN A 10 9.63 -46.82 -6.66
CA GLN A 10 10.93 -46.64 -7.36
C GLN A 10 11.45 -45.19 -7.32
N LEU A 11 12.78 -45.07 -7.20
CA LEU A 11 13.56 -43.85 -7.46
C LEU A 11 13.71 -43.63 -8.97
N GLY A 12 13.77 -42.37 -9.45
CA GLY A 12 13.97 -42.12 -10.89
C GLY A 12 14.30 -40.69 -11.33
N PHE A 13 15.56 -40.30 -11.16
CA PHE A 13 16.33 -39.33 -11.99
C PHE A 13 15.88 -37.87 -12.21
N LEU A 14 16.77 -36.98 -11.74
CA LEU A 14 17.04 -35.63 -12.22
C LEU A 14 17.59 -35.62 -13.67
N LEU A 15 17.16 -34.67 -14.52
CA LEU A 15 18.07 -34.03 -15.49
C LEU A 15 17.47 -32.74 -16.12
N ARG A 16 18.27 -31.67 -16.15
CA ARG A 16 18.02 -30.45 -16.91
C ARG A 16 18.17 -30.72 -18.42
N ARG A 17 17.40 -30.02 -19.26
CA ARG A 17 17.92 -29.55 -20.55
C ARG A 17 17.55 -28.09 -20.82
N ILE A 18 18.59 -27.33 -21.16
CA ILE A 18 18.51 -26.00 -21.75
C ILE A 18 18.07 -26.16 -23.20
N SER A 19 17.19 -25.30 -23.69
CA SER A 19 17.07 -25.06 -25.13
C SER A 19 16.97 -23.55 -25.39
N THR A 20 17.98 -23.05 -26.07
CA THR A 20 18.03 -21.70 -26.63
C THR A 20 17.24 -21.66 -27.93
N THR A 21 16.25 -20.78 -28.06
CA THR A 21 15.81 -20.31 -29.37
C THR A 21 15.65 -18.79 -29.31
N ALA A 22 16.50 -18.07 -30.04
CA ALA A 22 16.33 -16.64 -30.22
C ALA A 22 15.16 -16.39 -31.19
N GLY A 23 14.21 -15.55 -30.76
CA GLY A 23 13.06 -15.15 -31.56
C GLY A 23 12.80 -13.67 -31.39
N THR A 24 13.44 -12.84 -32.22
CA THR A 24 13.25 -11.39 -32.25
C THR A 24 11.80 -11.05 -32.65
N LYS A 25 11.02 -10.56 -31.70
CA LYS A 25 9.80 -9.78 -31.99
C LYS A 25 10.02 -8.34 -31.55
N ALA A 26 9.85 -7.42 -32.50
CA ALA A 26 10.01 -5.99 -32.26
C ALA A 26 8.99 -5.51 -31.22
N ALA A 27 9.46 -4.66 -30.30
CA ALA A 27 8.60 -4.01 -29.32
C ALA A 27 7.73 -2.96 -30.00
N GLY A 28 6.41 -3.15 -29.99
CA GLY A 28 5.48 -2.05 -30.18
C GLY A 28 5.40 -1.26 -28.88
N SER A 29 5.61 0.05 -28.93
CA SER A 29 5.55 0.95 -27.76
C SER A 29 4.12 1.12 -27.26
N GLY A 30 3.65 0.16 -26.47
CA GLY A 30 2.41 0.22 -25.69
C GLY A 30 2.71 0.62 -24.25
N ASN A 31 1.92 1.55 -23.69
CA ASN A 31 2.12 2.11 -22.35
C ASN A 31 1.83 1.05 -21.27
N GLY A 32 2.85 0.28 -20.87
CA GLY A 32 2.75 -0.80 -19.89
C GLY A 32 2.49 -0.25 -18.48
N GLY A 33 1.28 -0.47 -17.97
CA GLY A 33 0.86 0.09 -16.69
C GLY A 33 1.71 -0.39 -15.50
N VAL A 34 1.90 0.51 -14.53
CA VAL A 34 2.65 0.37 -13.26
C VAL A 34 2.55 -1.01 -12.60
N GLY A 35 1.37 -1.64 -12.67
CA GLY A 35 1.14 -2.98 -12.10
C GLY A 35 2.00 -4.11 -12.67
N ALA A 36 2.56 -3.98 -13.88
CA ALA A 36 3.40 -5.02 -14.48
C ALA A 36 4.76 -5.18 -13.79
N TYR A 37 5.38 -4.09 -13.31
CA TYR A 37 6.66 -4.13 -12.60
C TYR A 37 6.56 -4.57 -11.14
N PHE A 38 5.39 -4.39 -10.51
CA PHE A 38 5.21 -4.66 -9.07
C PHE A 38 4.38 -5.90 -8.73
N ARG A 39 3.77 -6.56 -9.73
CA ARG A 39 3.16 -7.89 -9.58
C ARG A 39 4.20 -8.96 -9.92
N GLY A 40 4.48 -9.87 -8.97
CA GLY A 40 5.28 -11.06 -9.23
C GLY A 40 4.70 -11.91 -10.37
N ARG A 41 5.51 -12.81 -10.95
CA ARG A 41 5.10 -13.63 -12.10
C ARG A 41 3.79 -14.38 -11.82
N THR A 42 2.70 -13.97 -12.47
CA THR A 42 1.43 -14.69 -12.43
C THR A 42 1.57 -16.02 -13.16
N GLY A 43 1.63 -17.12 -12.39
CA GLY A 43 1.64 -18.48 -12.94
C GLY A 43 0.31 -18.82 -13.60
N GLY A 44 0.17 -18.52 -14.89
CA GLY A 44 -0.97 -18.95 -15.69
C GLY A 44 -0.96 -20.47 -15.90
N SER A 45 -2.08 -21.13 -15.62
CA SER A 45 -2.28 -22.53 -16.00
C SER A 45 -2.21 -22.67 -17.53
N PRO A 46 -1.65 -23.77 -18.07
CA PRO A 46 -1.52 -23.94 -19.51
C PRO A 46 -2.91 -24.09 -20.17
N PRO A 47 -3.14 -23.46 -21.34
CA PRO A 47 -4.40 -23.65 -22.07
C PRO A 47 -4.49 -25.07 -22.63
N SER A 48 -5.69 -25.65 -22.54
CA SER A 48 -6.05 -26.92 -23.18
C SER A 48 -6.09 -26.77 -24.70
N PHE A 49 -5.32 -27.57 -25.43
CA PHE A 49 -5.36 -27.64 -26.89
C PHE A 49 -6.31 -28.75 -27.38
N PRO A 50 -7.05 -28.54 -28.50
CA PRO A 50 -7.92 -29.54 -29.11
C PRO A 50 -7.16 -30.59 -29.94
N GLN A 51 -7.84 -31.71 -30.25
CA GLN A 51 -7.28 -32.88 -30.93
C GLN A 51 -7.08 -32.73 -32.45
N GLU A 52 -6.03 -33.43 -32.92
CA GLU A 52 -5.84 -34.18 -34.18
C GLU A 52 -6.09 -33.56 -35.57
N GLY A 53 -5.15 -33.82 -36.48
CA GLY A 53 -5.37 -33.71 -37.93
C GLY A 53 -4.11 -33.82 -38.82
N GLY A 54 -3.89 -34.99 -39.45
CA GLY A 54 -3.27 -35.07 -40.79
C GLY A 54 -1.78 -35.46 -40.91
N GLY A 55 -1.52 -36.69 -41.37
CA GLY A 55 -0.18 -37.27 -41.58
C GLY A 55 0.66 -36.76 -42.78
N GLY A 56 1.92 -37.22 -42.84
CA GLY A 56 2.86 -36.97 -43.95
C GLY A 56 4.32 -37.30 -43.55
N PRO A 57 5.15 -37.93 -44.40
CA PRO A 57 6.30 -38.72 -43.94
C PRO A 57 7.69 -38.03 -43.91
N LEU A 58 8.60 -38.61 -43.12
CA LEU A 58 10.03 -38.27 -43.01
C LEU A 58 10.93 -39.03 -44.01
N PRO A 59 12.05 -38.43 -44.45
CA PRO A 59 13.22 -39.15 -44.95
C PRO A 59 14.45 -39.09 -43.98
N PRO A 60 15.47 -39.95 -44.14
CA PRO A 60 16.46 -40.24 -43.09
C PRO A 60 17.90 -39.72 -43.36
N GLY A 61 18.76 -39.74 -42.34
CA GLY A 61 20.23 -39.73 -42.53
C GLY A 61 21.06 -39.35 -41.30
N PHE A 62 22.05 -40.21 -40.96
CA PHE A 62 23.37 -40.00 -40.32
C PHE A 62 23.58 -38.85 -39.30
N GLY A 63 24.30 -39.01 -38.18
CA GLY A 63 25.08 -40.12 -37.63
C GLY A 63 25.78 -39.65 -36.33
N ARG A 64 26.17 -40.56 -35.42
CA ARG A 64 26.84 -40.21 -34.15
C ARG A 64 28.36 -40.05 -34.31
N PRO A 65 29.00 -39.25 -33.43
CA PRO A 65 30.30 -39.61 -32.84
C PRO A 65 30.22 -39.85 -31.33
N GLU A 66 31.23 -40.54 -30.81
CA GLU A 66 31.28 -41.12 -29.45
C GLU A 66 31.97 -40.20 -28.42
N LEU A 67 31.86 -40.57 -27.14
CA LEU A 67 32.60 -39.98 -26.01
C LEU A 67 33.71 -40.95 -25.55
N SER A 68 34.92 -40.43 -25.32
CA SER A 68 36.06 -41.22 -24.80
C SER A 68 36.24 -41.07 -23.27
N PRO A 69 36.73 -42.11 -22.54
CA PRO A 69 36.77 -42.09 -21.07
C PRO A 69 38.17 -42.18 -20.42
N GLY A 70 38.29 -41.67 -19.18
CA GLY A 70 39.39 -41.97 -18.25
C GLY A 70 39.63 -40.87 -17.21
N ARG A 71 40.09 -41.12 -15.96
CA ARG A 71 40.29 -42.34 -15.14
C ARG A 71 40.10 -41.99 -13.64
N ARG A 72 39.99 -43.00 -12.75
CA ARG A 72 39.87 -42.87 -11.27
C ARG A 72 41.16 -43.33 -10.52
N ALA A 73 41.15 -43.16 -9.19
CA ALA A 73 42.06 -43.71 -8.13
C ALA A 73 43.27 -42.81 -7.75
N ALA A 74 43.79 -42.72 -6.51
CA ALA A 74 43.49 -43.26 -5.15
C ALA A 74 43.96 -42.18 -4.09
N ALA A 75 43.55 -42.07 -2.81
CA ALA A 75 43.72 -42.95 -1.63
C ALA A 75 45.21 -43.26 -1.27
N THR A 76 45.76 -43.09 -0.04
CA THR A 76 45.23 -42.72 1.33
C THR A 76 46.40 -42.26 2.28
N PHE A 77 46.10 -41.85 3.53
CA PHE A 77 46.96 -41.76 4.76
C PHE A 77 47.88 -40.54 5.04
N PHE A 78 47.60 -39.81 6.14
CA PHE A 78 48.42 -39.76 7.38
C PHE A 78 47.60 -39.21 8.58
N ARG A 79 48.03 -39.43 9.83
CA ARG A 79 47.27 -39.11 11.07
C ARG A 79 48.20 -38.72 12.25
N PHE A 80 47.66 -37.97 13.23
CA PHE A 80 48.25 -37.46 14.51
C PHE A 80 49.16 -36.21 14.38
N PHE A 81 48.85 -35.07 15.04
CA PHE A 81 48.90 -34.87 16.51
C PHE A 81 47.70 -34.07 17.11
N LEU A 82 47.72 -33.81 18.43
CA LEU A 82 46.59 -33.36 19.29
C LEU A 82 46.73 -31.87 19.78
N PRO A 83 45.95 -31.28 20.72
CA PRO A 83 45.10 -30.11 20.41
C PRO A 83 45.26 -28.86 21.33
N VAL A 84 45.01 -27.64 20.81
CA VAL A 84 44.78 -26.42 21.63
C VAL A 84 43.77 -25.45 20.97
N SER A 85 43.04 -24.69 21.80
CA SER A 85 42.26 -23.46 21.49
C SER A 85 41.01 -23.55 20.58
N GLY A 86 39.97 -24.23 21.05
CA GLY A 86 38.60 -24.15 20.48
C GLY A 86 37.74 -22.97 20.92
N VAL A 87 38.27 -22.00 21.70
CA VAL A 87 37.46 -20.92 22.34
C VAL A 87 37.79 -19.51 21.79
N GLY A 88 38.99 -19.28 21.26
CA GLY A 88 39.37 -17.96 20.74
C GLY A 88 38.75 -17.63 19.36
N MET A 89 38.63 -18.63 18.49
CA MET A 89 38.22 -18.41 17.09
C MET A 89 36.76 -17.99 16.94
N MET A 90 35.89 -18.44 17.85
CA MET A 90 34.46 -18.12 17.86
C MET A 90 34.16 -16.69 18.36
N TRP A 91 35.06 -16.10 19.15
CA TRP A 91 34.96 -14.69 19.58
C TRP A 91 35.60 -13.73 18.57
N TYR A 92 36.71 -14.15 17.93
CA TYR A 92 37.34 -13.39 16.85
C TYR A 92 36.42 -13.25 15.61
N ALA A 93 35.78 -14.35 15.19
CA ALA A 93 34.85 -14.35 14.06
C ALA A 93 33.57 -13.51 14.28
N TYR A 94 33.23 -13.17 15.52
CA TYR A 94 32.06 -12.33 15.86
C TYR A 94 32.40 -10.84 16.03
N THR A 95 33.68 -10.47 16.05
CA THR A 95 34.12 -9.11 16.37
C THR A 95 34.85 -8.38 15.24
N HIS A 96 35.30 -9.10 14.20
CA HIS A 96 36.10 -8.53 13.11
C HIS A 96 35.67 -9.08 11.72
N PRO A 97 34.67 -8.48 11.05
CA PRO A 97 34.21 -8.90 9.71
C PRO A 97 35.15 -8.53 8.54
N ASP A 98 36.21 -7.74 8.79
CA ASP A 98 36.90 -6.93 7.79
C ASP A 98 38.36 -7.34 7.50
N GLN A 99 38.69 -8.64 7.58
CA GLN A 99 40.06 -9.15 7.37
C GLN A 99 40.19 -10.21 6.25
N ASP A 100 39.21 -10.31 5.33
CA ASP A 100 39.43 -10.92 4.01
C ASP A 100 39.23 -9.86 2.90
N ASP A 101 40.33 -9.60 2.17
CA ASP A 101 40.46 -8.79 0.94
C ASP A 101 40.23 -7.26 1.01
N LEU A 102 41.16 -6.58 1.70
CA LEU A 102 41.72 -5.36 1.13
C LEU A 102 42.45 -5.71 -0.19
N VAL A 103 42.18 -4.95 -1.27
CA VAL A 103 42.70 -5.15 -2.65
C VAL A 103 42.03 -6.26 -3.47
N GLY A 104 40.73 -6.09 -3.81
CA GLY A 104 40.12 -6.85 -4.90
C GLY A 104 38.60 -6.74 -5.01
N LYS A 105 38.08 -6.14 -6.10
CA LYS A 105 36.62 -6.08 -6.35
C LYS A 105 36.03 -7.45 -6.73
N ARG A 106 35.72 -8.30 -5.74
CA ARG A 106 34.84 -9.46 -5.93
C ARG A 106 33.88 -9.63 -4.75
N PHE A 107 32.58 -9.65 -5.05
CA PHE A 107 31.59 -10.12 -4.08
C PHE A 107 31.78 -11.64 -3.84
N PRO A 108 31.31 -12.20 -2.70
CA PRO A 108 31.07 -13.65 -2.57
C PRO A 108 30.28 -14.21 -3.77
N PRO A 109 30.50 -15.46 -4.22
CA PRO A 109 29.89 -15.99 -5.45
C PRO A 109 28.35 -15.88 -5.52
N GLU A 110 27.67 -16.05 -4.39
CA GLU A 110 26.21 -15.90 -4.27
C GLU A 110 25.77 -14.43 -4.49
N LEU A 111 26.52 -13.48 -3.94
CA LEU A 111 26.32 -12.05 -4.15
C LEU A 111 26.72 -11.62 -5.58
N GLN A 112 27.67 -12.30 -6.24
CA GLN A 112 27.94 -12.11 -7.67
C GLN A 112 26.77 -12.60 -8.54
N TYR A 113 26.19 -13.76 -8.21
CA TYR A 113 25.04 -14.32 -8.91
C TYR A 113 23.81 -13.39 -8.80
N LEU A 114 23.50 -12.92 -7.58
CA LEU A 114 22.43 -11.95 -7.34
C LEU A 114 22.73 -10.58 -7.98
N ALA A 115 24.00 -10.16 -8.03
CA ALA A 115 24.39 -8.96 -8.77
C ALA A 115 24.30 -9.12 -10.30
N ALA A 116 24.46 -10.35 -10.82
CA ALA A 116 24.27 -10.66 -12.25
C ALA A 116 22.80 -10.82 -12.65
N GLN A 117 21.89 -11.02 -11.69
CA GLN A 117 20.44 -10.92 -11.90
C GLN A 117 19.92 -9.46 -11.88
N GLN A 118 20.79 -8.46 -11.70
CA GLN A 118 20.41 -7.04 -11.86
C GLN A 118 20.05 -6.77 -13.32
N THR A 119 18.75 -6.62 -13.62
CA THR A 119 18.32 -5.98 -14.86
C THR A 119 18.65 -4.49 -14.76
N PRO A 120 19.51 -3.94 -15.66
CA PRO A 120 19.61 -2.50 -15.82
C PRO A 120 18.24 -2.00 -16.25
N ASN A 121 17.63 -1.12 -15.46
CA ASN A 121 16.31 -0.60 -15.80
C ASN A 121 16.46 0.70 -16.59
N THR A 122 15.99 0.69 -17.83
CA THR A 122 15.90 1.89 -18.68
C THR A 122 14.56 2.60 -18.53
N ASP A 123 13.56 1.93 -17.95
CA ASP A 123 12.17 2.36 -18.00
C ASP A 123 11.80 3.08 -16.70
N PRO A 124 11.16 4.25 -16.76
CA PRO A 124 10.86 5.02 -15.57
C PRO A 124 9.75 4.36 -14.75
N LEU A 125 9.99 4.19 -13.45
CA LEU A 125 8.99 3.77 -12.48
C LEU A 125 8.22 4.99 -11.98
N THR A 126 6.95 5.08 -12.38
CA THR A 126 6.02 6.11 -11.92
C THR A 126 5.06 5.53 -10.88
N ASN A 127 4.80 6.24 -9.78
CA ASN A 127 3.76 5.83 -8.84
C ASN A 127 2.35 5.99 -9.45
N TRP A 128 1.36 5.28 -8.91
CA TRP A 128 0.00 5.22 -9.48
C TRP A 128 -0.66 6.59 -9.68
N SER A 129 -0.36 7.53 -8.79
CA SER A 129 -0.88 8.90 -8.82
C SER A 129 -0.14 9.80 -9.83
N GLY A 130 0.97 9.36 -10.44
CA GLY A 130 1.70 10.12 -11.47
C GLY A 130 2.57 11.26 -10.92
N THR A 131 3.02 11.15 -9.67
CA THR A 131 3.51 12.29 -8.86
C THR A 131 5.00 12.27 -8.60
N HIS A 132 5.56 11.06 -8.58
CA HIS A 132 6.97 10.76 -8.47
C HIS A 132 7.26 9.71 -9.54
N GLN A 133 8.32 9.95 -10.29
CA GLN A 133 8.80 9.11 -11.39
C GLN A 133 10.32 9.08 -11.27
N GLN A 134 10.93 7.89 -11.24
CA GLN A 134 12.38 7.73 -11.24
C GLN A 134 12.79 6.54 -12.11
N THR A 135 13.97 6.62 -12.73
CA THR A 135 14.55 5.51 -13.48
C THR A 135 15.69 4.90 -12.65
N PRO A 136 15.40 3.93 -11.76
CA PRO A 136 16.42 3.38 -10.89
C PRO A 136 17.51 2.69 -11.71
N LYS A 137 18.79 2.94 -11.38
CA LYS A 137 19.93 2.21 -11.94
C LYS A 137 19.75 0.68 -11.84
N ARG A 138 19.02 0.21 -10.80
CA ARG A 138 18.80 -1.21 -10.50
C ARG A 138 17.40 -1.49 -9.95
N PHE A 139 16.80 -2.57 -10.43
CA PHE A 139 15.54 -3.09 -9.93
C PHE A 139 15.74 -4.53 -9.45
N PHE A 140 15.22 -4.87 -8.27
CA PHE A 140 15.45 -6.16 -7.61
C PHE A 140 14.12 -6.86 -7.28
N HIS A 141 14.08 -8.18 -7.47
CA HIS A 141 12.93 -9.05 -7.15
C HIS A 141 13.37 -10.20 -6.23
N PRO A 142 13.53 -9.97 -4.91
CA PRO A 142 13.89 -11.04 -4.00
C PRO A 142 12.75 -12.06 -3.83
N GLU A 143 13.08 -13.34 -3.82
CA GLU A 143 12.17 -14.45 -3.52
C GLU A 143 12.31 -14.94 -2.05
N SER A 144 13.33 -14.43 -1.34
CA SER A 144 13.67 -14.80 0.02
C SER A 144 14.19 -13.63 0.87
N GLU A 145 14.10 -13.77 2.19
CA GLU A 145 14.64 -12.82 3.16
C GLU A 145 16.18 -12.72 3.10
N ALA A 146 16.86 -13.85 2.83
CA ALA A 146 18.31 -13.87 2.63
C ALA A 146 18.75 -13.06 1.41
N GLU A 147 17.94 -13.02 0.34
CA GLU A 147 18.17 -12.14 -0.81
C GLU A 147 17.96 -10.66 -0.47
N VAL A 148 16.96 -10.32 0.35
CA VAL A 148 16.77 -8.93 0.83
C VAL A 148 18.02 -8.46 1.59
N GLU A 149 18.52 -9.25 2.53
CA GLU A 149 19.78 -8.93 3.23
C GLU A 149 20.97 -8.83 2.27
N ALA A 150 21.07 -9.75 1.31
CA ALA A 150 22.11 -9.74 0.30
C ALA A 150 22.13 -8.42 -0.51
N PHE A 151 20.96 -7.96 -0.97
CA PHE A 151 20.84 -6.70 -1.69
C PHE A 151 21.13 -5.48 -0.80
N LEU A 152 20.70 -5.49 0.47
CA LEU A 152 21.06 -4.43 1.43
C LEU A 152 22.57 -4.36 1.68
N ARG A 153 23.24 -5.51 1.88
CA ARG A 153 24.71 -5.58 2.01
C ARG A 153 25.43 -5.09 0.75
N ILE A 154 24.91 -5.39 -0.44
CA ILE A 154 25.46 -4.89 -1.71
C ILE A 154 25.31 -3.36 -1.80
N ALA A 155 24.13 -2.81 -1.47
CA ALA A 155 23.85 -1.38 -1.52
C ALA A 155 24.73 -0.60 -0.53
N ALA A 156 24.79 -1.03 0.74
CA ALA A 156 25.63 -0.44 1.77
C ALA A 156 27.13 -0.44 1.39
N ARG A 157 27.66 -1.57 0.88
CA ARG A 157 29.06 -1.66 0.39
C ARG A 157 29.37 -0.77 -0.82
N ARG A 158 28.35 -0.31 -1.55
CA ARG A 158 28.51 0.61 -2.69
C ARG A 158 28.22 2.07 -2.34
N GLY A 159 27.72 2.36 -1.13
CA GLY A 159 27.20 3.68 -0.77
C GLY A 159 25.93 4.05 -1.54
N GLU A 160 25.15 3.06 -1.99
CA GLU A 160 23.96 3.24 -2.84
C GLU A 160 22.66 3.14 -2.02
N ARG A 161 21.66 3.94 -2.40
CA ARG A 161 20.33 3.97 -1.78
C ARG A 161 19.40 2.89 -2.34
N LEU A 162 18.88 2.01 -1.48
CA LEU A 162 17.96 0.92 -1.81
C LEU A 162 16.62 1.07 -1.09
N ARG A 163 15.53 1.30 -1.84
CA ARG A 163 14.18 1.48 -1.29
C ARG A 163 13.28 0.27 -1.55
N PRO A 164 12.54 -0.24 -0.56
CA PRO A 164 11.51 -1.25 -0.80
C PRO A 164 10.30 -0.62 -1.50
N ALA A 165 9.78 -1.33 -2.50
CA ALA A 165 8.55 -0.95 -3.21
C ALA A 165 7.54 -2.10 -3.20
N GLY A 166 6.29 -1.74 -2.90
CA GLY A 166 5.13 -2.58 -3.18
C GLY A 166 4.45 -2.16 -4.48
N SER A 167 3.12 -2.24 -4.55
CA SER A 167 2.30 -2.01 -5.75
C SER A 167 2.35 -0.60 -6.37
N GLY A 168 3.26 0.29 -5.95
CA GLY A 168 3.38 1.67 -6.45
C GLY A 168 2.19 2.59 -6.16
N LEU A 169 1.24 2.18 -5.29
CA LEU A 169 -0.05 2.86 -5.12
C LEU A 169 0.00 4.15 -4.28
N SER A 170 1.01 4.36 -3.44
CA SER A 170 1.11 5.54 -2.58
C SER A 170 1.50 6.79 -3.39
N PRO A 171 0.75 7.91 -3.30
CA PRO A 171 1.16 9.18 -3.87
C PRO A 171 2.48 9.76 -3.31
N ASN A 172 2.96 9.30 -2.15
CA ASN A 172 4.25 9.74 -1.60
C ASN A 172 5.48 9.29 -2.42
N GLY A 173 6.64 9.87 -2.13
CA GLY A 173 7.93 9.52 -2.73
C GLY A 173 8.69 8.39 -2.03
N ALA A 174 8.11 7.73 -1.01
CA ALA A 174 8.85 6.87 -0.09
C ALA A 174 9.46 5.60 -0.72
N ALA A 175 8.92 5.13 -1.84
CA ALA A 175 9.29 3.84 -2.46
C ALA A 175 10.31 3.94 -3.61
N LEU A 176 10.61 5.15 -4.11
CA LEU A 176 11.41 5.35 -5.32
C LEU A 176 12.83 5.85 -5.00
N SER A 177 13.82 5.41 -5.75
CA SER A 177 15.23 5.82 -5.64
C SER A 177 15.87 5.73 -7.01
N ASP A 178 16.75 6.67 -7.36
CA ASP A 178 17.51 6.62 -8.60
C ASP A 178 18.58 5.51 -8.61
N GLU A 179 18.88 4.91 -7.46
CA GLU A 179 20.01 3.99 -7.33
C GLU A 179 19.61 2.52 -7.23
N GLY A 180 18.51 2.24 -6.53
CA GLY A 180 18.03 0.90 -6.28
C GLY A 180 16.61 0.87 -5.74
N VAL A 181 15.76 0.06 -6.37
CA VAL A 181 14.42 -0.26 -5.86
C VAL A 181 14.26 -1.77 -5.75
N LEU A 182 13.71 -2.24 -4.62
CA LEU A 182 13.51 -3.64 -4.28
C LEU A 182 12.02 -3.95 -4.21
N ALA A 183 11.51 -4.63 -5.23
CA ALA A 183 10.10 -4.95 -5.41
C ALA A 183 9.74 -6.25 -4.66
N LEU A 184 9.02 -6.13 -3.54
CA LEU A 184 8.70 -7.25 -2.64
C LEU A 184 7.63 -8.22 -3.19
N GLY A 185 7.09 -7.98 -4.40
CA GLY A 185 5.95 -8.71 -4.94
C GLY A 185 6.15 -10.21 -5.24
N ALA A 186 7.36 -10.75 -5.08
CA ALA A 186 7.66 -12.19 -5.12
C ALA A 186 7.78 -12.83 -3.72
N MET A 187 7.79 -12.02 -2.66
CA MET A 187 7.67 -12.44 -1.27
C MET A 187 6.20 -12.36 -0.84
N ASP A 188 5.32 -13.14 -1.48
CA ASP A 188 3.86 -13.11 -1.31
C ASP A 188 3.27 -14.40 -0.72
N ARG A 189 4.08 -15.20 -0.01
CA ARG A 189 3.59 -16.40 0.69
C ARG A 189 2.90 -16.06 2.00
N VAL A 190 1.70 -16.62 2.20
CA VAL A 190 1.10 -16.81 3.52
C VAL A 190 1.83 -17.97 4.20
N ILE A 191 2.48 -17.70 5.33
CA ILE A 191 3.35 -18.65 6.04
C ILE A 191 2.53 -19.58 6.93
N GLY A 192 1.47 -19.07 7.56
CA GLY A 192 0.57 -19.88 8.38
C GLY A 192 -0.59 -19.08 8.96
N VAL A 193 -1.69 -19.79 9.27
CA VAL A 193 -2.89 -19.25 9.94
C VAL A 193 -3.04 -19.98 11.27
N ASP A 194 -2.88 -19.26 12.38
CA ASP A 194 -3.08 -19.77 13.74
C ASP A 194 -4.49 -19.37 14.20
N ARG A 195 -5.42 -20.33 14.13
CA ARG A 195 -6.82 -20.11 14.51
C ARG A 195 -7.03 -20.06 16.02
N GLU A 196 -6.12 -20.61 16.83
CA GLU A 196 -6.22 -20.56 18.30
C GLU A 196 -5.79 -19.19 18.81
N LYS A 197 -4.70 -18.64 18.27
CA LYS A 197 -4.23 -17.28 18.59
C LYS A 197 -4.95 -16.18 17.81
N MET A 198 -5.79 -16.54 16.84
CA MET A 198 -6.45 -15.61 15.92
C MET A 198 -5.42 -14.71 15.19
N GLN A 199 -4.42 -15.35 14.58
CA GLN A 199 -3.30 -14.68 13.91
C GLN A 199 -3.01 -15.28 12.52
N VAL A 200 -2.41 -14.48 11.66
CA VAL A 200 -1.86 -14.92 10.36
C VAL A 200 -0.48 -14.35 10.14
N THR A 201 0.47 -15.21 9.77
CA THR A 201 1.84 -14.82 9.42
C THR A 201 1.99 -14.83 7.91
N VAL A 202 2.48 -13.73 7.35
CA VAL A 202 2.56 -13.48 5.90
C VAL A 202 3.87 -12.80 5.55
N GLN A 203 4.42 -13.10 4.37
CA GLN A 203 5.50 -12.31 3.82
C GLN A 203 4.98 -10.91 3.42
N ALA A 204 5.82 -9.89 3.52
CA ALA A 204 5.42 -8.49 3.39
C ALA A 204 4.88 -8.10 1.99
N GLY A 205 5.22 -8.86 0.95
CA GLY A 205 4.75 -8.68 -0.42
C GLY A 205 3.34 -9.23 -0.69
N CYS A 206 2.72 -9.95 0.25
CA CYS A 206 1.33 -10.40 0.12
C CYS A 206 0.40 -9.20 -0.11
N ARG A 207 -0.48 -9.28 -1.10
CA ARG A 207 -1.57 -8.30 -1.29
C ARG A 207 -2.69 -8.55 -0.28
N VAL A 208 -3.41 -7.50 0.14
CA VAL A 208 -4.58 -7.62 1.05
C VAL A 208 -5.56 -8.69 0.57
N GLN A 209 -5.82 -8.76 -0.74
CA GLN A 209 -6.68 -9.81 -1.32
C GLN A 209 -6.16 -11.23 -1.06
N GLN A 210 -4.87 -11.49 -1.30
CA GLN A 210 -4.26 -12.82 -1.09
C GLN A 210 -4.37 -13.26 0.37
N VAL A 211 -4.23 -12.32 1.31
CA VAL A 211 -4.40 -12.61 2.75
C VAL A 211 -5.86 -12.88 3.10
N ALA A 212 -6.80 -12.10 2.56
CA ALA A 212 -8.23 -12.33 2.76
C ALA A 212 -8.70 -13.69 2.20
N ASP A 213 -8.27 -14.03 0.98
CA ASP A 213 -8.57 -15.31 0.32
C ASP A 213 -7.98 -16.50 1.09
N ALA A 214 -6.75 -16.36 1.61
CA ALA A 214 -6.12 -17.40 2.43
C ALA A 214 -6.80 -17.58 3.80
N LEU A 215 -7.42 -16.53 4.36
CA LEU A 215 -8.14 -16.59 5.63
C LEU A 215 -9.56 -17.16 5.52
N ALA A 216 -10.21 -16.98 4.36
CA ALA A 216 -11.60 -17.36 4.17
C ALA A 216 -11.90 -18.86 4.44
N PRO A 217 -11.08 -19.84 4.00
CA PRO A 217 -11.25 -21.26 4.34
C PRO A 217 -11.16 -21.57 5.84
N HIS A 218 -10.43 -20.77 6.61
CA HIS A 218 -10.31 -20.94 8.06
C HIS A 218 -11.48 -20.32 8.84
N GLY A 219 -12.40 -19.62 8.15
CA GLY A 219 -13.49 -18.88 8.76
C GLY A 219 -13.03 -17.55 9.38
N LEU A 220 -11.96 -16.94 8.83
CA LEU A 220 -11.31 -15.74 9.38
C LEU A 220 -11.28 -14.60 8.35
N THR A 221 -11.01 -13.38 8.83
CA THR A 221 -10.78 -12.16 8.02
C THR A 221 -9.87 -11.20 8.78
N LEU A 222 -9.20 -10.30 8.07
CA LEU A 222 -8.50 -9.16 8.69
C LEU A 222 -9.50 -8.26 9.46
N GLN A 223 -9.05 -7.65 10.57
CA GLN A 223 -9.93 -6.84 11.43
C GLN A 223 -10.29 -5.49 10.79
N ASN A 224 -9.32 -4.85 10.13
CA ASN A 224 -9.51 -3.59 9.39
C ASN A 224 -8.39 -3.44 8.34
N TYR A 225 -8.66 -2.89 7.17
CA TYR A 225 -7.65 -2.68 6.13
C TYR A 225 -8.05 -1.53 5.21
N ALA A 226 -7.05 -0.93 4.55
CA ALA A 226 -7.30 0.02 3.48
C ALA A 226 -8.07 -0.65 2.34
N SER A 227 -9.00 0.07 1.73
CA SER A 227 -9.99 -0.47 0.80
C SER A 227 -9.42 -1.02 -0.51
N ILE A 228 -8.17 -0.70 -0.84
CA ILE A 228 -7.53 -1.10 -2.10
C ILE A 228 -6.88 -2.49 -1.93
N ARG A 229 -7.60 -3.51 -2.41
CA ARG A 229 -7.23 -4.95 -2.38
C ARG A 229 -5.81 -5.26 -2.88
N GLU A 230 -5.30 -4.44 -3.79
CA GLU A 230 -4.01 -4.60 -4.46
C GLU A 230 -2.81 -4.09 -3.65
N GLN A 231 -3.00 -3.42 -2.51
CA GLN A 231 -1.88 -2.97 -1.68
C GLN A 231 -1.21 -4.16 -0.97
N GLN A 232 0.12 -4.11 -0.83
CA GLN A 232 0.90 -5.13 -0.12
C GLN A 232 0.94 -4.85 1.39
N ILE A 233 0.93 -5.91 2.21
CA ILE A 233 0.93 -5.83 3.68
C ILE A 233 2.05 -4.94 4.22
N GLY A 234 3.29 -5.12 3.76
CA GLY A 234 4.41 -4.29 4.18
C GLY A 234 4.18 -2.82 3.87
N GLY A 235 3.65 -2.51 2.67
CA GLY A 235 3.35 -1.14 2.26
C GLY A 235 2.28 -0.47 3.12
N ILE A 236 1.15 -1.14 3.38
CA ILE A 236 0.04 -0.56 4.17
C ILE A 236 0.41 -0.39 5.64
N THR A 237 1.18 -1.31 6.22
CA THR A 237 1.66 -1.19 7.59
C THR A 237 2.65 -0.03 7.70
N GLN A 238 3.70 0.01 6.86
CA GLN A 238 4.78 1.00 6.97
C GLN A 238 4.33 2.47 6.84
N VAL A 239 3.18 2.73 6.23
CA VAL A 239 2.59 4.08 6.08
C VAL A 239 1.48 4.40 7.09
N GLY A 240 1.20 3.52 8.04
CA GLY A 240 0.12 3.71 9.03
C GLY A 240 -1.27 3.74 8.37
N ALA A 241 -1.51 2.87 7.39
CA ALA A 241 -2.78 2.80 6.69
C ALA A 241 -3.93 2.39 7.61
N HIS A 242 -5.13 2.80 7.27
CA HIS A 242 -6.33 2.51 8.03
C HIS A 242 -7.47 2.04 7.12
N GLY A 243 -8.40 1.28 7.69
CA GLY A 243 -9.73 1.11 7.11
C GLY A 243 -10.74 2.03 7.78
N THR A 244 -12.02 1.63 7.75
CA THR A 244 -13.12 2.43 8.30
C THR A 244 -13.74 1.74 9.50
N GLY A 245 -13.78 2.41 10.66
CA GLY A 245 -14.56 1.98 11.81
C GLY A 245 -14.09 2.65 13.11
N PRO A 246 -14.95 3.41 13.83
CA PRO A 246 -14.52 4.25 14.95
C PRO A 246 -14.10 3.48 16.22
N ARG A 247 -14.18 2.13 16.19
CA ARG A 247 -13.68 1.19 17.21
C ARG A 247 -12.70 0.17 16.64
N LEU A 248 -12.29 0.34 15.39
CA LEU A 248 -11.39 -0.59 14.71
C LEU A 248 -10.00 0.04 14.62
N PRO A 249 -8.93 -0.68 15.03
CA PRO A 249 -7.57 -0.18 14.92
C PRO A 249 -7.20 0.12 13.46
N PRO A 250 -6.22 1.00 13.21
CA PRO A 250 -5.56 1.06 11.91
C PRO A 250 -4.77 -0.24 11.65
N VAL A 251 -4.12 -0.35 10.49
CA VAL A 251 -3.43 -1.58 10.07
C VAL A 251 -2.15 -1.82 10.87
N ASP A 252 -1.42 -0.76 11.23
CA ASP A 252 -0.21 -0.87 12.04
C ASP A 252 -0.47 -1.51 13.41
N GLU A 253 -1.55 -1.12 14.10
CA GLU A 253 -1.91 -1.65 15.43
C GLU A 253 -2.41 -3.11 15.40
N GLN A 254 -2.71 -3.68 14.21
CA GLN A 254 -3.05 -5.10 14.06
C GLN A 254 -1.81 -6.01 13.99
N VAL A 255 -0.61 -5.47 13.79
CA VAL A 255 0.63 -6.25 13.77
C VAL A 255 1.03 -6.60 15.20
N VAL A 256 1.32 -7.89 15.44
CA VAL A 256 1.78 -8.42 16.73
C VAL A 256 3.24 -8.89 16.71
N ALA A 257 3.77 -9.21 15.52
CA ALA A 257 5.19 -9.46 15.32
C ALA A 257 5.59 -9.14 13.88
N MET A 258 6.86 -8.83 13.64
CA MET A 258 7.40 -8.58 12.30
C MET A 258 8.88 -8.95 12.20
N ARG A 259 9.36 -9.11 10.97
CA ARG A 259 10.78 -9.27 10.65
C ARG A 259 11.26 -8.09 9.80
N LEU A 260 12.39 -7.50 10.17
CA LEU A 260 13.06 -6.43 9.43
C LEU A 260 14.46 -6.88 9.00
N ALA A 261 14.71 -6.90 7.70
CA ALA A 261 16.07 -6.98 7.16
C ALA A 261 16.72 -5.59 7.21
N THR A 262 17.87 -5.47 7.86
CA THR A 262 18.56 -4.19 8.11
C THR A 262 20.01 -4.22 7.58
N PRO A 263 20.53 -3.11 7.03
CA PRO A 263 21.94 -2.99 6.66
C PRO A 263 22.93 -3.22 7.81
N GLY A 264 22.58 -2.79 9.03
CA GLY A 264 23.48 -2.81 10.20
C GLY A 264 23.51 -4.14 10.97
N LEU A 265 22.36 -4.79 11.16
CA LEU A 265 22.24 -5.97 12.04
C LEU A 265 21.78 -7.26 11.31
N GLY A 266 21.59 -7.22 9.99
CA GLY A 266 20.91 -8.31 9.26
C GLY A 266 19.42 -8.34 9.60
N THR A 267 18.78 -9.51 9.56
CA THR A 267 17.36 -9.64 9.92
C THR A 267 17.14 -9.76 11.42
N ILE A 268 16.36 -8.83 11.96
CA ILE A 268 15.86 -8.86 13.35
C ILE A 268 14.37 -9.26 13.39
N ALA A 269 13.99 -10.03 14.41
CA ALA A 269 12.60 -10.22 14.80
C ALA A 269 12.19 -9.13 15.79
N LEU A 270 10.94 -8.67 15.70
CA LEU A 270 10.38 -7.65 16.57
C LEU A 270 8.96 -8.04 16.98
N SER A 271 8.68 -7.90 18.27
CA SER A 271 7.40 -8.19 18.92
C SER A 271 7.22 -7.26 20.12
N GLU A 272 6.04 -7.27 20.72
CA GLU A 272 5.74 -6.51 21.95
C GLU A 272 6.49 -7.09 23.16
N GLU A 273 6.85 -8.38 23.11
CA GLU A 273 7.54 -9.12 24.15
C GLU A 273 9.08 -9.01 24.08
N GLU A 274 9.66 -8.84 22.89
CA GLU A 274 11.12 -8.83 22.70
C GLU A 274 11.72 -7.41 22.71
N GLU A 275 11.16 -6.48 21.92
CA GLU A 275 11.75 -5.16 21.65
C GLU A 275 10.65 -4.08 21.53
N PRO A 276 9.85 -3.81 22.58
CA PRO A 276 8.59 -3.05 22.46
C PRO A 276 8.74 -1.62 21.94
N GLU A 277 9.82 -0.89 22.28
CA GLU A 277 10.04 0.47 21.75
C GLU A 277 10.27 0.43 20.24
N LEU A 278 11.23 -0.40 19.79
CA LEU A 278 11.58 -0.54 18.39
C LEU A 278 10.45 -1.18 17.58
N PHE A 279 9.76 -2.18 18.12
CA PHE A 279 8.62 -2.82 17.48
C PHE A 279 7.51 -1.80 17.17
N ARG A 280 7.01 -1.08 18.18
CA ARG A 280 5.95 -0.09 17.99
C ARG A 280 6.36 1.02 17.02
N LEU A 281 7.64 1.43 17.03
CA LEU A 281 8.18 2.40 16.07
C LEU A 281 8.25 1.81 14.65
N ALA A 282 8.74 0.58 14.51
CA ALA A 282 8.96 -0.12 13.25
C ALA A 282 7.67 -0.42 12.49
N ARG A 283 6.53 -0.61 13.17
CA ARG A 283 5.22 -0.79 12.51
C ARG A 283 4.87 0.38 11.57
N VAL A 284 5.28 1.62 11.89
CA VAL A 284 5.14 2.80 11.01
C VAL A 284 6.51 3.43 10.75
N GLY A 285 7.42 2.63 10.18
CA GLY A 285 8.81 3.03 9.93
C GLY A 285 9.09 3.66 8.55
N LEU A 286 8.11 3.78 7.66
CA LEU A 286 8.28 4.20 6.24
C LEU A 286 9.34 3.38 5.47
N GLY A 287 9.66 2.16 5.92
CA GLY A 287 10.79 1.36 5.44
C GLY A 287 12.17 1.97 5.70
N SER A 288 12.28 2.94 6.62
CA SER A 288 13.53 3.67 6.93
C SER A 288 14.40 3.00 7.99
N LEU A 289 13.81 2.13 8.82
CA LEU A 289 14.49 1.33 9.85
C LEU A 289 14.95 -0.04 9.35
N GLY A 290 14.39 -0.50 8.23
CA GLY A 290 14.62 -1.84 7.67
C GLY A 290 13.59 -2.15 6.59
N ILE A 291 13.88 -3.15 5.77
CA ILE A 291 12.91 -3.72 4.84
C ILE A 291 12.11 -4.78 5.58
N MET A 292 10.79 -4.57 5.73
CA MET A 292 9.93 -5.61 6.29
C MET A 292 9.85 -6.78 5.32
N THR A 293 10.15 -7.99 5.83
CA THR A 293 10.13 -9.25 5.07
C THR A 293 8.93 -10.11 5.44
N GLN A 294 8.47 -10.02 6.69
CA GLN A 294 7.35 -10.78 7.24
C GLN A 294 6.59 -9.97 8.30
N ALA A 295 5.28 -10.18 8.39
CA ALA A 295 4.43 -9.67 9.47
C ALA A 295 3.49 -10.77 9.98
N THR A 296 3.17 -10.73 11.27
CA THR A 296 2.08 -11.48 11.89
C THR A 296 0.98 -10.51 12.32
N LEU A 297 -0.22 -10.72 11.80
CA LEU A 297 -1.39 -9.85 11.95
C LEU A 297 -2.47 -10.54 12.79
N ARG A 298 -3.18 -9.77 13.63
CA ARG A 298 -4.43 -10.20 14.26
C ARG A 298 -5.53 -10.35 13.20
N VAL A 299 -6.34 -11.39 13.35
CA VAL A 299 -7.52 -11.65 12.53
C VAL A 299 -8.75 -11.83 13.41
N VAL A 300 -9.93 -11.73 12.81
CA VAL A 300 -11.23 -11.88 13.48
C VAL A 300 -12.07 -12.93 12.76
N PRO A 301 -13.13 -13.48 13.38
CA PRO A 301 -14.04 -14.39 12.70
C PRO A 301 -14.62 -13.73 11.43
N ARG A 302 -14.66 -14.47 10.32
CA ARG A 302 -15.24 -14.00 9.07
C ARG A 302 -16.73 -13.75 9.29
N HIS A 303 -17.19 -12.58 8.89
CA HIS A 303 -18.54 -12.10 9.14
C HIS A 303 -19.07 -11.38 7.91
N GLN A 304 -20.38 -11.38 7.75
CA GLN A 304 -21.06 -10.60 6.72
C GLN A 304 -21.49 -9.24 7.28
N LEU A 305 -21.46 -8.24 6.41
CA LEU A 305 -21.91 -6.88 6.68
C LEU A 305 -23.16 -6.58 5.86
N ILE A 306 -24.08 -5.82 6.49
CA ILE A 306 -25.18 -5.14 5.83
C ILE A 306 -24.73 -3.68 5.65
N GLU A 307 -24.40 -3.31 4.40
CA GLU A 307 -24.08 -1.94 4.01
C GLU A 307 -25.35 -1.21 3.59
N ARG A 308 -25.58 -0.02 4.16
CA ARG A 308 -26.66 0.90 3.81
C ARG A 308 -26.04 2.19 3.31
N THR A 309 -26.35 2.57 2.08
CA THR A 309 -25.89 3.81 1.43
C THR A 309 -27.09 4.70 1.17
N PHE A 310 -27.02 5.96 1.62
CA PHE A 310 -28.07 6.95 1.41
C PHE A 310 -27.48 8.37 1.38
N THR A 311 -28.29 9.37 1.06
CA THR A 311 -27.90 10.78 1.11
C THR A 311 -28.59 11.52 2.24
N ALA A 312 -27.89 12.44 2.89
CA ALA A 312 -28.44 13.33 3.92
C ALA A 312 -27.96 14.79 3.69
N SER A 313 -28.66 15.76 4.28
CA SER A 313 -28.19 17.15 4.38
C SER A 313 -26.99 17.28 5.32
N ARG A 314 -26.16 18.31 5.18
CA ARG A 314 -25.07 18.61 6.14
C ARG A 314 -25.63 18.77 7.57
N ALA A 315 -26.83 19.35 7.68
CA ALA A 315 -27.54 19.53 8.96
C ALA A 315 -28.03 18.20 9.58
N GLU A 316 -28.52 17.25 8.78
CA GLU A 316 -28.87 15.90 9.26
C GLU A 316 -27.65 15.10 9.67
N VAL A 317 -26.55 15.18 8.92
CA VAL A 317 -25.27 14.58 9.32
C VAL A 317 -24.85 15.13 10.68
N ARG A 318 -24.78 16.45 10.86
CA ARG A 318 -24.45 17.07 12.16
C ARG A 318 -25.35 16.56 13.30
N ARG A 319 -26.67 16.53 13.10
CA ARG A 319 -27.65 16.12 14.13
C ARG A 319 -27.49 14.66 14.53
N ASN A 320 -27.20 13.77 13.58
CA ASN A 320 -27.09 12.33 13.84
C ASN A 320 -25.64 11.84 14.08
N HIS A 321 -24.64 12.70 13.87
CA HIS A 321 -23.22 12.32 13.80
C HIS A 321 -22.76 11.42 14.96
N VAL A 322 -22.96 11.87 16.20
CA VAL A 322 -22.54 11.16 17.42
C VAL A 322 -23.30 9.84 17.60
N LYS A 323 -24.59 9.82 17.25
CA LYS A 323 -25.42 8.60 17.25
C LYS A 323 -24.89 7.59 16.24
N TRP A 324 -24.67 8.00 15.00
CA TRP A 324 -24.20 7.12 13.95
C TRP A 324 -22.78 6.59 14.18
N LEU A 325 -21.87 7.39 14.77
CA LEU A 325 -20.56 6.89 15.22
C LEU A 325 -20.68 5.82 16.31
N GLN A 326 -21.66 5.93 17.21
CA GLN A 326 -21.91 4.93 18.26
C GLN A 326 -22.57 3.66 17.72
N GLU A 327 -23.55 3.78 16.84
CA GLU A 327 -24.34 2.64 16.35
C GLU A 327 -23.60 1.80 15.31
N ASN A 328 -22.71 2.40 14.50
CA ASN A 328 -22.13 1.72 13.35
C ASN A 328 -20.74 1.12 13.63
N LYS A 329 -20.50 -0.10 13.14
CA LYS A 329 -19.17 -0.73 13.13
C LYS A 329 -18.25 -0.04 12.12
N HIS A 330 -18.77 0.22 10.92
CA HIS A 330 -18.12 0.96 9.86
C HIS A 330 -19.02 2.12 9.42
N ILE A 331 -18.45 3.33 9.31
CA ILE A 331 -19.17 4.50 8.80
C ILE A 331 -18.22 5.45 8.09
N LYS A 332 -18.63 5.91 6.91
CA LYS A 332 -17.94 6.97 6.14
C LYS A 332 -18.95 7.97 5.59
N TYR A 333 -18.50 9.20 5.41
CA TYR A 333 -19.24 10.24 4.70
C TYR A 333 -18.50 10.64 3.43
N LEU A 334 -19.23 10.96 2.36
CA LEU A 334 -18.71 11.59 1.15
C LEU A 334 -19.42 12.94 1.01
N TYR A 335 -18.77 14.03 1.41
CA TYR A 335 -19.33 15.38 1.30
C TYR A 335 -19.20 15.87 -0.14
N ILE A 336 -20.31 16.19 -0.81
CA ILE A 336 -20.29 16.68 -2.20
C ILE A 336 -20.17 18.22 -2.19
N PRO A 337 -19.03 18.80 -2.60
CA PRO A 337 -18.80 20.25 -2.55
C PRO A 337 -19.82 21.02 -3.37
N TYR A 338 -20.12 22.26 -2.95
CA TYR A 338 -21.15 23.13 -3.54
C TYR A 338 -22.60 22.62 -3.46
N THR A 339 -22.85 21.50 -2.77
CA THR A 339 -24.20 21.01 -2.47
C THR A 339 -24.37 20.82 -0.96
N ASP A 340 -25.62 20.82 -0.47
CA ASP A 340 -25.92 20.39 0.90
C ASP A 340 -25.88 18.85 1.06
N THR A 341 -25.60 18.10 -0.01
CA THR A 341 -25.68 16.64 -0.01
C THR A 341 -24.40 15.98 0.50
N VAL A 342 -24.57 15.06 1.43
CA VAL A 342 -23.54 14.16 1.94
C VAL A 342 -24.01 12.74 1.72
N VAL A 343 -23.20 11.92 1.06
CA VAL A 343 -23.45 10.47 0.99
C VAL A 343 -23.01 9.85 2.30
N VAL A 344 -23.89 9.07 2.93
CA VAL A 344 -23.64 8.36 4.17
C VAL A 344 -23.62 6.87 3.85
N VAL A 345 -22.50 6.21 4.17
CA VAL A 345 -22.35 4.76 4.02
C VAL A 345 -22.11 4.17 5.41
N GLN A 346 -23.00 3.27 5.82
CA GLN A 346 -23.00 2.58 7.11
C GLN A 346 -22.89 1.09 6.85
N ALA A 347 -21.97 0.37 7.50
CA ALA A 347 -21.93 -1.09 7.42
C ALA A 347 -21.82 -1.74 8.81
N ASN A 348 -22.68 -2.73 9.05
CA ASN A 348 -22.81 -3.42 10.34
C ASN A 348 -22.90 -4.93 10.17
N PRO A 349 -22.38 -5.73 11.12
CA PRO A 349 -22.73 -7.15 11.18
C PRO A 349 -24.23 -7.28 11.46
N GLY A 350 -24.89 -8.22 10.79
CA GLY A 350 -26.29 -8.56 11.01
C GLY A 350 -26.45 -10.02 11.43
N SER A 351 -27.62 -10.37 11.97
CA SER A 351 -27.98 -11.78 12.13
C SER A 351 -28.30 -12.41 10.76
N SER A 352 -28.20 -13.75 10.63
CA SER A 352 -28.57 -14.44 9.39
C SER A 352 -30.03 -14.21 8.99
N ALA A 353 -30.93 -14.01 9.96
CA ALA A 353 -32.31 -13.65 9.71
C ALA A 353 -32.46 -12.22 9.16
N GLU A 354 -31.71 -11.24 9.71
CA GLU A 354 -31.70 -9.86 9.19
C GLU A 354 -31.08 -9.80 7.79
N GLN A 355 -29.95 -10.48 7.57
CA GLN A 355 -29.29 -10.59 6.27
C GLN A 355 -30.23 -11.15 5.20
N LEU A 356 -30.92 -12.26 5.50
CA LEU A 356 -31.89 -12.86 4.58
C LEU A 356 -33.11 -11.96 4.34
N ARG A 357 -33.58 -11.24 5.37
CA ARG A 357 -34.68 -10.26 5.22
C ARG A 357 -34.27 -9.12 4.31
N VAL A 358 -33.12 -8.51 4.56
CA VAL A 358 -32.57 -7.41 3.77
C VAL A 358 -32.28 -7.82 2.32
N ALA A 359 -31.73 -9.02 2.09
CA ALA A 359 -31.52 -9.53 0.73
C ALA A 359 -32.84 -9.72 -0.04
N LYS A 360 -33.92 -10.13 0.64
CA LYS A 360 -35.27 -10.20 0.05
C LYS A 360 -35.88 -8.82 -0.18
N GLU A 361 -35.72 -7.88 0.76
CA GLU A 361 -36.14 -6.48 0.60
C GLU A 361 -35.44 -5.83 -0.61
N GLN A 362 -34.14 -6.04 -0.77
CA GLN A 362 -33.34 -5.58 -1.91
C GLN A 362 -33.80 -6.20 -3.25
N ALA A 363 -34.17 -7.48 -3.25
CA ALA A 363 -34.69 -8.15 -4.44
C ALA A 363 -36.12 -7.70 -4.82
N ALA A 364 -36.93 -7.30 -3.82
CA ALA A 364 -38.31 -6.83 -4.02
C ALA A 364 -38.40 -5.33 -4.37
N SER A 365 -37.46 -4.52 -3.90
CA SER A 365 -37.34 -3.09 -4.20
C SER A 365 -35.95 -2.80 -4.79
N PRO A 366 -35.69 -3.19 -6.06
CA PRO A 366 -34.40 -2.95 -6.69
C PRO A 366 -34.09 -1.46 -6.77
N ALA A 367 -32.80 -1.11 -6.71
CA ALA A 367 -32.35 0.26 -6.97
C ALA A 367 -32.79 0.72 -8.37
N HIS A 368 -32.97 2.04 -8.54
CA HIS A 368 -33.34 2.64 -9.83
C HIS A 368 -32.49 2.09 -10.99
N PRO A 369 -33.07 1.89 -12.19
CA PRO A 369 -32.34 1.53 -13.40
C PRO A 369 -31.08 2.40 -13.60
N PRO A 370 -29.98 1.85 -14.16
CA PRO A 370 -28.76 2.63 -14.42
C PRO A 370 -28.99 3.91 -15.23
N GLU A 371 -29.91 3.86 -16.19
CA GLU A 371 -30.38 5.01 -16.98
C GLU A 371 -30.95 6.11 -16.07
N GLU A 372 -31.97 5.79 -15.26
CA GLU A 372 -32.58 6.73 -14.31
C GLU A 372 -31.56 7.28 -13.31
N ARG A 373 -30.65 6.45 -12.78
CA ARG A 373 -29.61 6.94 -11.87
C ARG A 373 -28.69 7.96 -12.54
N THR A 374 -28.39 7.80 -13.83
CA THR A 374 -27.48 8.67 -14.58
C THR A 374 -28.16 9.82 -15.32
N GLU A 375 -29.50 9.95 -15.26
CA GLU A 375 -30.28 10.94 -16.02
C GLU A 375 -29.73 12.38 -15.90
N ALA A 376 -29.47 12.85 -14.68
CA ALA A 376 -28.96 14.21 -14.45
C ALA A 376 -27.58 14.45 -15.09
N LEU A 377 -26.69 13.47 -15.00
CA LEU A 377 -25.36 13.52 -15.63
C LEU A 377 -25.48 13.47 -17.16
N ARG A 378 -26.36 12.61 -17.71
CA ARG A 378 -26.63 12.52 -19.16
C ARG A 378 -27.23 13.80 -19.72
N ARG A 379 -28.17 14.42 -18.99
CA ARG A 379 -28.78 15.70 -19.36
C ARG A 379 -27.76 16.84 -19.40
N LEU A 380 -26.86 16.90 -18.41
CA LEU A 380 -25.77 17.86 -18.41
C LEU A 380 -24.77 17.57 -19.55
N TYR A 381 -24.44 16.29 -19.80
CA TYR A 381 -23.53 15.87 -20.86
C TYR A 381 -24.04 16.30 -22.25
N ALA A 382 -25.32 16.05 -22.55
CA ALA A 382 -25.94 16.46 -23.81
C ALA A 382 -25.94 17.98 -24.04
N SER A 383 -25.83 18.80 -22.99
CA SER A 383 -25.78 20.26 -23.12
C SER A 383 -24.40 20.80 -23.54
N VAL A 384 -23.32 20.05 -23.33
CA VAL A 384 -21.94 20.46 -23.65
C VAL A 384 -21.25 19.59 -24.69
N LEU A 385 -21.69 18.34 -24.88
CA LEU A 385 -21.18 17.39 -25.87
C LEU A 385 -22.33 16.83 -26.75
N PRO A 386 -23.15 17.67 -27.41
CA PRO A 386 -24.37 17.25 -28.10
C PRO A 386 -24.13 16.31 -29.31
N ALA A 387 -22.91 16.25 -29.82
CA ALA A 387 -22.52 15.38 -30.93
C ALA A 387 -21.85 14.06 -30.50
N SER A 388 -21.68 13.83 -29.20
CA SER A 388 -21.10 12.59 -28.64
C SER A 388 -22.20 11.72 -28.05
N ASP A 389 -22.19 10.42 -28.34
CA ASP A 389 -23.12 9.47 -27.74
C ASP A 389 -22.62 9.04 -26.34
N PRO A 390 -23.35 9.32 -25.25
CA PRO A 390 -23.00 8.86 -23.91
C PRO A 390 -23.43 7.41 -23.61
N ALA A 391 -23.99 6.66 -24.57
CA ALA A 391 -24.38 5.27 -24.39
C ALA A 391 -23.21 4.40 -23.89
N GLY A 392 -23.50 3.49 -22.97
CA GLY A 392 -22.50 2.63 -22.34
C GLY A 392 -21.55 3.30 -21.32
N LEU A 393 -21.50 4.63 -21.24
CA LEU A 393 -20.71 5.31 -20.20
C LEU A 393 -21.33 5.11 -18.81
N THR A 394 -20.49 4.71 -17.86
CA THR A 394 -20.82 4.63 -16.42
C THR A 394 -20.86 6.02 -15.77
N ALA A 395 -21.45 6.13 -14.57
CA ALA A 395 -21.54 7.42 -13.86
C ALA A 395 -20.16 8.10 -13.62
N PRO A 396 -19.09 7.39 -13.22
CA PRO A 396 -17.75 7.99 -13.13
C PRO A 396 -17.24 8.48 -14.49
N GLN A 397 -17.42 7.71 -15.56
CA GLN A 397 -16.97 8.10 -16.91
C GLN A 397 -17.73 9.32 -17.46
N LEU A 398 -19.06 9.38 -17.25
CA LEU A 398 -19.88 10.56 -17.58
C LEU A 398 -19.38 11.80 -16.85
N ARG A 399 -19.09 11.64 -15.55
CA ARG A 399 -18.62 12.72 -14.68
C ARG A 399 -17.22 13.20 -15.07
N ASP A 400 -16.30 12.29 -15.37
CA ASP A 400 -14.94 12.66 -15.81
C ASP A 400 -14.96 13.35 -17.19
N ALA A 401 -15.80 12.87 -18.13
CA ALA A 401 -16.00 13.53 -19.42
C ALA A 401 -16.64 14.92 -19.27
N LEU A 402 -17.63 15.08 -18.37
CA LEU A 402 -18.21 16.38 -18.02
C LEU A 402 -17.18 17.36 -17.46
N LEU A 403 -16.30 16.92 -16.55
CA LEU A 403 -15.24 17.77 -16.00
C LEU A 403 -14.21 18.16 -17.06
N ALA A 404 -13.89 17.26 -17.99
CA ALA A 404 -12.99 17.54 -19.12
C ALA A 404 -13.60 18.47 -20.18
N ALA A 405 -14.93 18.45 -20.35
CA ALA A 405 -15.67 19.32 -21.28
C ALA A 405 -16.05 20.70 -20.71
N GLY A 406 -15.68 20.98 -19.45
CA GLY A 406 -15.91 22.28 -18.82
C GLY A 406 -15.14 23.43 -19.49
N PRO A 407 -15.43 24.69 -19.11
CA PRO A 407 -14.83 25.90 -19.70
C PRO A 407 -13.38 26.12 -19.22
N GLY A 408 -12.51 25.14 -19.46
CA GLY A 408 -11.20 25.03 -18.86
C GLY A 408 -11.20 24.21 -17.56
N PRO A 409 -10.05 24.21 -16.87
CA PRO A 409 -9.75 23.25 -15.81
C PRO A 409 -10.48 23.55 -14.52
N LEU A 410 -11.67 22.95 -14.40
CA LEU A 410 -12.46 23.02 -13.17
C LEU A 410 -12.84 24.48 -12.85
N ASP A 411 -13.59 25.14 -13.73
CA ASP A 411 -14.36 26.31 -13.29
C ASP A 411 -15.26 25.92 -12.10
N ALA A 412 -15.27 26.72 -11.03
CA ALA A 412 -15.96 26.36 -9.80
C ALA A 412 -17.50 26.32 -9.97
N GLY A 413 -18.05 27.13 -10.89
CA GLY A 413 -19.47 27.09 -11.24
C GLY A 413 -19.83 25.81 -12.01
N TRP A 414 -18.99 25.42 -12.97
CA TRP A 414 -19.13 24.17 -13.70
C TRP A 414 -18.97 22.94 -12.80
N VAL A 415 -17.97 22.93 -11.92
CA VAL A 415 -17.81 21.89 -10.89
C VAL A 415 -19.05 21.82 -9.99
N ALA A 416 -19.59 22.96 -9.56
CA ALA A 416 -20.83 22.97 -8.77
C ALA A 416 -22.03 22.35 -9.53
N ALA A 417 -22.15 22.59 -10.84
CA ALA A 417 -23.19 21.99 -11.68
C ALA A 417 -23.01 20.46 -11.82
N VAL A 418 -21.79 19.99 -12.10
CA VAL A 418 -21.47 18.56 -12.19
C VAL A 418 -21.70 17.86 -10.84
N ASN A 419 -21.27 18.48 -9.74
CA ASN A 419 -21.51 18.00 -8.37
C ASN A 419 -23.01 17.95 -8.03
N GLY A 420 -23.81 18.90 -8.54
CA GLY A 420 -25.27 18.88 -8.41
C GLY A 420 -25.91 17.66 -9.09
N ALA A 421 -25.45 17.32 -10.30
CA ALA A 421 -25.89 16.12 -11.01
C ALA A 421 -25.38 14.82 -10.35
N GLU A 422 -24.15 14.80 -9.82
CA GLU A 422 -23.63 13.68 -9.02
C GLU A 422 -24.44 13.48 -7.72
N ALA A 423 -24.84 14.56 -7.04
CA ALA A 423 -25.69 14.47 -5.85
C ALA A 423 -27.06 13.86 -6.15
N GLU A 424 -27.62 14.10 -7.34
CA GLU A 424 -28.85 13.42 -7.78
C GLU A 424 -28.62 11.94 -8.12
N TYR A 425 -27.51 11.61 -8.79
CA TYR A 425 -27.09 10.21 -8.99
C TYR A 425 -27.00 9.46 -7.66
N TRP A 426 -26.41 10.05 -6.62
CA TRP A 426 -26.31 9.42 -5.30
C TRP A 426 -27.66 9.26 -4.59
N ARG A 427 -28.59 10.23 -4.72
CA ARG A 427 -29.96 10.08 -4.20
C ARG A 427 -30.67 8.87 -4.84
N ARG A 428 -30.59 8.75 -6.17
CA ARG A 428 -31.19 7.64 -6.94
C ARG A 428 -30.42 6.31 -6.78
N SER A 429 -29.17 6.37 -6.30
CA SER A 429 -28.32 5.20 -6.01
C SER A 429 -28.36 4.75 -4.54
N ALA A 430 -29.20 5.36 -3.71
CA ALA A 430 -29.42 4.90 -2.34
C ALA A 430 -29.93 3.45 -2.33
N GLY A 431 -29.47 2.66 -1.37
CA GLY A 431 -29.75 1.23 -1.34
C GLY A 431 -29.03 0.48 -0.23
N VAL A 432 -29.23 -0.84 -0.22
CA VAL A 432 -28.66 -1.76 0.76
C VAL A 432 -27.98 -2.90 0.03
N ARG A 433 -26.87 -3.40 0.60
CA ARG A 433 -26.09 -4.53 0.10
C ARG A 433 -25.72 -5.44 1.26
N VAL A 434 -25.71 -6.75 1.03
CA VAL A 434 -25.19 -7.75 1.97
C VAL A 434 -24.02 -8.50 1.31
N GLY A 435 -22.96 -8.78 2.06
CA GLY A 435 -21.80 -9.54 1.60
C GLY A 435 -20.80 -9.78 2.72
N TYR A 436 -19.73 -10.53 2.49
CA TYR A 436 -18.66 -10.69 3.48
C TYR A 436 -17.90 -9.37 3.70
N SER A 437 -17.27 -9.18 4.87
CA SER A 437 -16.52 -7.95 5.18
C SER A 437 -15.45 -7.63 4.13
N ASP A 438 -14.74 -8.64 3.64
CA ASP A 438 -13.77 -8.59 2.55
C ASP A 438 -14.39 -8.16 1.22
N GLU A 439 -15.64 -8.53 0.92
CA GLU A 439 -16.36 -8.12 -0.29
C GLU A 439 -16.92 -6.70 -0.18
N VAL A 440 -17.46 -6.33 0.99
CA VAL A 440 -18.17 -5.07 1.22
C VAL A 440 -17.21 -3.88 1.35
N LEU A 441 -16.13 -4.03 2.13
CA LEU A 441 -15.23 -2.92 2.46
C LEU A 441 -14.18 -2.62 1.36
N GLY A 442 -13.85 -3.61 0.52
CA GLY A 442 -12.84 -3.47 -0.53
C GLY A 442 -13.41 -2.96 -1.84
N PHE A 443 -12.76 -1.96 -2.45
CA PHE A 443 -13.10 -1.41 -3.77
C PHE A 443 -11.85 -1.24 -4.64
N ASP A 444 -12.04 -1.22 -5.96
CA ASP A 444 -10.96 -0.96 -6.92
C ASP A 444 -10.83 0.55 -7.18
N CYS A 445 -9.61 1.08 -7.06
CA CYS A 445 -9.33 2.45 -7.50
C CYS A 445 -9.50 2.55 -9.02
N GLY A 446 -10.15 3.62 -9.48
CA GLY A 446 -10.34 3.91 -10.90
C GLY A 446 -9.08 4.43 -11.59
N GLY A 447 -9.23 5.42 -12.47
CA GLY A 447 -8.10 6.12 -13.08
C GLY A 447 -7.19 6.82 -12.06
N GLN A 448 -6.04 7.31 -12.51
CA GLN A 448 -5.08 8.02 -11.65
C GLN A 448 -5.76 9.18 -10.90
N GLN A 449 -5.37 9.41 -9.65
CA GLN A 449 -5.91 10.50 -8.82
C GLN A 449 -4.79 11.17 -8.03
N TRP A 450 -4.83 12.50 -7.94
CA TRP A 450 -4.21 13.22 -6.83
C TRP A 450 -5.01 12.93 -5.56
N VAL A 451 -4.33 12.52 -4.49
CA VAL A 451 -4.99 12.23 -3.21
C VAL A 451 -4.22 12.85 -2.05
N MET A 452 -4.89 13.74 -1.33
CA MET A 452 -4.52 14.21 0.01
C MET A 452 -5.33 13.42 1.04
N GLU A 453 -4.77 13.16 2.22
CA GLU A 453 -5.55 12.75 3.39
C GLU A 453 -4.86 13.28 4.65
N VAL A 454 -5.64 13.88 5.54
CA VAL A 454 -5.17 14.36 6.85
C VAL A 454 -5.88 13.62 7.98
N ALA A 455 -5.15 13.36 9.06
CA ALA A 455 -5.61 12.65 10.26
C ALA A 455 -5.53 13.55 11.49
N PHE A 456 -6.53 13.49 12.38
CA PHE A 456 -6.50 14.20 13.66
C PHE A 456 -7.36 13.52 14.75
N PRO A 457 -7.00 13.68 16.04
CA PRO A 457 -7.77 13.14 17.15
C PRO A 457 -9.10 13.88 17.36
N VAL A 458 -10.16 13.11 17.60
CA VAL A 458 -11.51 13.57 17.91
C VAL A 458 -11.80 13.33 19.39
N ALA A 459 -11.72 14.40 20.18
CA ALA A 459 -12.31 14.51 21.52
C ALA A 459 -11.97 13.39 22.55
N GLY A 460 -10.85 12.70 22.38
CA GLY A 460 -10.36 11.70 23.33
C GLY A 460 -10.94 10.31 23.13
N SER A 461 -12.26 10.13 22.96
CA SER A 461 -12.90 8.84 22.64
C SER A 461 -14.36 8.99 22.20
N LEU A 462 -14.96 7.91 21.68
CA LEU A 462 -16.41 7.85 21.40
C LEU A 462 -17.29 8.10 22.64
N GLU A 463 -16.85 7.63 23.81
CA GLU A 463 -17.55 7.87 25.08
C GLU A 463 -17.46 9.35 25.48
N GLY A 464 -16.35 10.02 25.17
CA GLY A 464 -16.24 11.48 25.29
C GLY A 464 -17.31 12.20 24.46
N LEU A 465 -17.48 11.83 23.18
CA LEU A 465 -18.54 12.38 22.33
C LEU A 465 -19.95 12.10 22.86
N ARG A 466 -20.21 10.89 23.40
CA ARG A 466 -21.48 10.55 24.05
C ARG A 466 -21.80 11.46 25.23
N ARG A 467 -20.79 11.90 25.98
CA ARG A 467 -20.89 12.82 27.12
C ARG A 467 -20.92 14.31 26.73
N GLY A 468 -21.03 14.62 25.43
CA GLY A 468 -21.12 16.00 24.93
C GLY A 468 -19.79 16.69 24.67
N ALA A 469 -18.68 15.94 24.53
CA ALA A 469 -17.43 16.52 24.05
C ALA A 469 -17.57 17.03 22.60
N LYS A 470 -16.75 18.03 22.24
CA LYS A 470 -16.85 18.73 20.94
C LYS A 470 -16.55 17.80 19.75
N THR A 471 -17.44 17.79 18.77
CA THR A 471 -17.25 17.13 17.46
C THR A 471 -16.25 17.91 16.58
N ARG A 472 -14.95 17.78 16.89
CA ARG A 472 -13.85 18.47 16.19
C ARG A 472 -13.80 18.14 14.70
N ASP A 473 -14.23 16.95 14.33
CA ASP A 473 -14.42 16.47 12.96
C ASP A 473 -15.54 17.19 12.21
N MET A 474 -16.70 17.40 12.84
CA MET A 474 -17.76 18.23 12.25
C MET A 474 -17.34 19.71 12.16
N GLU A 475 -16.64 20.24 13.17
CA GLU A 475 -16.04 21.59 13.08
C GLU A 475 -15.01 21.71 11.94
N PHE A 476 -14.22 20.65 11.69
CA PHE A 476 -13.26 20.61 10.59
C PHE A 476 -13.98 20.64 9.24
N MET A 477 -15.00 19.79 9.04
CA MET A 477 -15.74 19.74 7.79
C MET A 477 -16.51 21.02 7.51
N GLU A 478 -17.13 21.64 8.52
CA GLU A 478 -17.78 22.94 8.38
C GLU A 478 -16.80 24.05 7.96
N ALA A 479 -15.61 24.08 8.57
CA ALA A 479 -14.57 25.03 8.20
C ALA A 479 -14.03 24.77 6.79
N LEU A 480 -13.86 23.50 6.40
CA LEU A 480 -13.36 23.10 5.09
C LEU A 480 -14.36 23.48 3.97
N MET A 481 -15.63 23.07 4.08
CA MET A 481 -16.64 23.40 3.07
C MET A 481 -16.81 24.91 2.93
N LYS A 482 -16.85 25.65 4.05
CA LYS A 482 -16.91 27.12 4.04
C LYS A 482 -15.73 27.76 3.32
N GLU A 483 -14.52 27.27 3.53
CA GLU A 483 -13.33 27.85 2.90
C GLU A 483 -13.20 27.48 1.41
N ILE A 484 -13.64 26.28 0.99
CA ILE A 484 -13.79 25.90 -0.43
C ILE A 484 -14.80 26.82 -1.13
N GLU A 485 -15.97 27.03 -0.53
CA GLU A 485 -17.03 27.88 -1.07
C GLU A 485 -16.60 29.35 -1.15
N LYS A 486 -15.99 29.87 -0.08
CA LYS A 486 -15.48 31.24 0.00
C LYS A 486 -14.36 31.53 -0.99
N ALA A 487 -13.43 30.60 -1.17
CA ALA A 487 -12.31 30.75 -2.11
C ALA A 487 -12.67 30.34 -3.55
N ARG A 488 -13.89 29.82 -3.78
CA ARG A 488 -14.32 29.24 -5.07
C ARG A 488 -13.32 28.21 -5.61
N LEU A 489 -12.80 27.36 -4.72
CA LEU A 489 -11.85 26.33 -5.11
C LEU A 489 -12.54 25.16 -5.82
N PRO A 490 -12.15 24.81 -7.05
CA PRO A 490 -12.67 23.60 -7.68
C PRO A 490 -12.39 22.34 -6.84
N ALA A 491 -13.46 21.76 -6.34
CA ALA A 491 -13.45 20.52 -5.57
C ALA A 491 -14.37 19.51 -6.28
N PRO A 492 -13.86 18.85 -7.34
CA PRO A 492 -14.69 18.01 -8.21
C PRO A 492 -15.11 16.71 -7.54
N ALA A 493 -14.25 16.02 -6.79
CA ALA A 493 -14.64 14.76 -6.15
C ALA A 493 -15.31 15.01 -4.79
N PRO A 494 -16.20 14.10 -4.35
CA PRO A 494 -16.65 14.05 -2.97
C PRO A 494 -15.46 13.94 -2.00
N ILE A 495 -15.54 14.67 -0.88
CA ILE A 495 -14.53 14.63 0.19
C ILE A 495 -14.88 13.47 1.12
N GLU A 496 -14.01 12.46 1.19
CA GLU A 496 -14.20 11.27 2.02
C GLU A 496 -13.82 11.58 3.47
N VAL A 497 -14.69 11.19 4.40
CA VAL A 497 -14.45 11.31 5.85
C VAL A 497 -14.65 9.94 6.49
N ARG A 498 -13.64 9.48 7.24
CA ARG A 498 -13.59 8.17 7.90
C ARG A 498 -13.07 8.30 9.32
N TRP A 499 -13.26 7.25 10.11
CA TRP A 499 -12.76 7.16 11.48
C TRP A 499 -12.04 5.85 11.73
N SER A 500 -11.05 5.89 12.63
CA SER A 500 -10.43 4.70 13.24
C SER A 500 -10.34 4.87 14.75
N ALA A 501 -10.09 3.76 15.43
CA ALA A 501 -9.51 3.77 16.77
C ALA A 501 -8.05 4.26 16.75
N GLY A 502 -7.43 4.40 17.91
CA GLY A 502 -6.03 4.81 18.07
C GLY A 502 -5.02 3.68 17.82
N SER A 503 -3.75 4.06 17.80
CA SER A 503 -2.59 3.17 17.66
C SER A 503 -1.51 3.48 18.70
N SER A 504 -0.91 2.44 19.25
CA SER A 504 0.26 2.54 20.13
C SER A 504 1.57 2.80 19.37
N SER A 505 1.55 2.83 18.03
CA SER A 505 2.71 3.23 17.23
C SER A 505 2.92 4.74 17.27
N PRO A 506 4.09 5.22 17.73
CA PRO A 506 4.29 6.65 18.01
C PRO A 506 4.44 7.51 16.75
N LEU A 507 4.62 6.89 15.57
CA LEU A 507 4.58 7.55 14.25
C LEU A 507 3.26 7.34 13.50
N SER A 508 2.28 6.60 14.04
CA SER A 508 0.99 6.46 13.38
C SER A 508 0.27 7.82 13.32
N PRO A 509 -0.38 8.20 12.20
CA PRO A 509 -1.23 9.39 12.18
C PRO A 509 -2.36 9.31 13.23
N ALA A 510 -2.79 8.09 13.59
CA ALA A 510 -3.73 7.79 14.67
C ALA A 510 -3.04 7.46 16.02
N ALA A 511 -1.80 7.93 16.25
CA ALA A 511 -1.09 7.71 17.52
C ALA A 511 -1.92 8.21 18.72
N GLY A 512 -2.19 7.30 19.67
CA GLY A 512 -3.01 7.52 20.84
C GLY A 512 -3.48 6.21 21.50
N PRO A 513 -4.15 6.28 22.65
CA PRO A 513 -4.72 5.09 23.32
C PRO A 513 -5.68 4.30 22.40
N PRO A 514 -5.83 2.97 22.57
CA PRO A 514 -6.70 2.15 21.71
C PRO A 514 -8.17 2.59 21.68
N GLU A 515 -8.67 3.22 22.74
CA GLU A 515 -10.03 3.77 22.83
C GLU A 515 -10.18 5.16 22.17
N SER A 516 -9.07 5.77 21.71
CA SER A 516 -9.09 7.09 21.11
C SER A 516 -9.66 7.10 19.70
N LEU A 517 -10.46 8.12 19.40
CA LEU A 517 -11.09 8.29 18.10
C LEU A 517 -10.25 9.22 17.23
N HIS A 518 -9.95 8.81 16.01
CA HIS A 518 -9.26 9.64 15.01
C HIS A 518 -10.11 9.77 13.76
N CYS A 519 -10.15 10.98 13.22
CA CYS A 519 -10.85 11.32 11.97
C CYS A 519 -9.83 11.48 10.84
N TRP A 520 -10.20 10.99 9.66
CA TRP A 520 -9.42 10.99 8.44
C TRP A 520 -10.23 11.71 7.37
N VAL A 521 -9.69 12.79 6.80
CA VAL A 521 -10.34 13.57 5.74
C VAL A 521 -9.53 13.46 4.46
N GLY A 522 -10.05 12.70 3.51
CA GLY A 522 -9.45 12.39 2.21
C GLY A 522 -10.05 13.25 1.09
N VAL A 523 -9.18 13.83 0.28
CA VAL A 523 -9.55 14.72 -0.83
C VAL A 523 -8.90 14.19 -2.10
N ILE A 524 -9.74 13.96 -3.11
CA ILE A 524 -9.41 13.25 -4.33
C ILE A 524 -9.62 14.21 -5.52
N MET A 525 -8.71 14.21 -6.48
CA MET A 525 -8.93 14.83 -7.79
C MET A 525 -8.48 13.85 -8.87
N TYR A 526 -9.41 13.43 -9.72
CA TYR A 526 -9.11 12.54 -10.85
C TYR A 526 -8.21 13.26 -11.86
N LEU A 527 -7.20 12.54 -12.34
CA LEU A 527 -6.24 13.04 -13.31
C LEU A 527 -6.67 12.66 -14.73
N PRO A 528 -6.90 13.63 -15.64
CA PRO A 528 -7.21 13.35 -17.03
C PRO A 528 -6.00 12.77 -17.76
N GLN A 529 -6.22 12.30 -18.99
CA GLN A 529 -5.13 11.83 -19.86
C GLN A 529 -4.41 12.97 -20.59
N GLU A 530 -5.10 14.07 -20.89
CA GLU A 530 -4.57 15.23 -21.61
C GLU A 530 -3.69 16.09 -20.69
N GLN A 531 -2.45 16.38 -21.11
CA GLN A 531 -1.42 16.94 -20.24
C GLN A 531 -1.75 18.37 -19.77
N GLN A 532 -2.28 19.23 -20.63
CA GLN A 532 -2.62 20.60 -20.25
C GLN A 532 -3.68 20.60 -19.14
N GLN A 533 -4.74 19.79 -19.28
CA GLN A 533 -5.73 19.58 -18.23
C GLN A 533 -5.10 19.00 -16.95
N ARG A 534 -4.15 18.05 -17.04
CA ARG A 534 -3.45 17.50 -15.86
C ARG A 534 -2.70 18.58 -15.08
N ASP A 535 -1.94 19.45 -15.76
CA ASP A 535 -1.16 20.51 -15.11
C ASP A 535 -2.07 21.45 -14.31
N LYS A 536 -3.21 21.79 -14.91
CA LYS A 536 -4.19 22.69 -14.31
C LYS A 536 -4.97 22.05 -13.15
N VAL A 537 -5.36 20.78 -13.24
CA VAL A 537 -5.93 20.01 -12.11
C VAL A 537 -4.91 19.88 -10.98
N THR A 538 -3.62 19.73 -11.32
CA THR A 538 -2.53 19.70 -10.34
C THR A 538 -2.39 21.03 -9.59
N GLN A 539 -2.56 22.17 -10.27
CA GLN A 539 -2.60 23.48 -9.61
C GLN A 539 -3.77 23.58 -8.62
N ALA A 540 -4.99 23.23 -9.04
CA ALA A 540 -6.17 23.22 -8.17
C ALA A 540 -5.97 22.35 -6.91
N PHE A 541 -5.38 21.17 -7.07
CA PHE A 541 -5.03 20.28 -5.96
C PHE A 541 -4.03 20.93 -5.00
N ARG A 542 -3.00 21.62 -5.50
CA ARG A 542 -2.00 22.33 -4.69
C ARG A 542 -2.62 23.49 -3.90
N GLU A 543 -3.56 24.23 -4.49
CA GLU A 543 -4.27 25.32 -3.81
C GLU A 543 -5.15 24.78 -2.68
N TYR A 544 -5.87 23.68 -2.92
CA TYR A 544 -6.63 22.97 -1.90
C TYR A 544 -5.71 22.47 -0.76
N ALA A 545 -4.62 21.77 -1.09
CA ALA A 545 -3.66 21.25 -0.13
C ALA A 545 -3.09 22.37 0.75
N ARG A 546 -2.72 23.52 0.15
CA ARG A 546 -2.23 24.70 0.86
C ARG A 546 -3.29 25.30 1.78
N LEU A 547 -4.56 25.31 1.38
CA LEU A 547 -5.66 25.80 2.21
C LEU A 547 -5.83 24.94 3.47
N VAL A 548 -5.81 23.61 3.33
CA VAL A 548 -5.89 22.69 4.48
C VAL A 548 -4.65 22.81 5.37
N GLU A 549 -3.46 22.81 4.78
CA GLU A 549 -2.17 22.96 5.48
C GLU A 549 -2.11 24.24 6.33
N THR A 550 -2.55 25.38 5.78
CA THR A 550 -2.38 26.67 6.45
C THR A 550 -3.54 27.05 7.37
N LYS A 551 -4.79 26.70 7.03
CA LYS A 551 -5.98 27.18 7.77
C LYS A 551 -6.58 26.14 8.72
N LEU A 552 -6.44 24.85 8.43
CA LEU A 552 -7.11 23.79 9.19
C LEU A 552 -6.14 22.99 10.05
N MET A 553 -5.04 22.48 9.49
CA MET A 553 -4.14 21.58 10.22
C MET A 553 -3.66 22.13 11.58
N PRO A 554 -3.25 23.41 11.72
CA PRO A 554 -2.83 23.97 13.01
C PRO A 554 -3.98 24.06 14.03
N ARG A 555 -5.19 24.43 13.59
CA ARG A 555 -6.38 24.52 14.46
C ARG A 555 -6.79 23.15 15.00
N PHE A 556 -6.64 22.09 14.21
CA PHE A 556 -7.13 20.76 14.54
C PHE A 556 -6.06 19.81 15.10
N ASN A 557 -4.78 20.21 15.13
CA ASN A 557 -3.63 19.35 15.40
C ASN A 557 -3.61 18.13 14.45
N ALA A 558 -3.79 18.42 13.17
CA ALA A 558 -3.82 17.40 12.12
C ALA A 558 -2.44 17.17 11.52
N THR A 559 -2.22 15.95 11.04
CA THR A 559 -1.05 15.52 10.29
C THR A 559 -1.48 14.92 8.96
N TRP A 560 -0.56 14.77 8.01
CA TRP A 560 -0.83 14.01 6.78
C TRP A 560 -0.83 12.51 7.09
N HIS A 561 -1.61 11.73 6.35
CA HIS A 561 -1.45 10.29 6.29
C HIS A 561 -0.25 9.96 5.38
N TRP A 562 0.74 9.23 5.91
CA TRP A 562 2.06 9.09 5.27
C TRP A 562 2.06 8.59 3.83
N ALA A 563 1.10 7.75 3.43
CA ALA A 563 1.05 7.26 2.04
C ALA A 563 0.68 8.36 1.03
N LYS A 564 -0.01 9.41 1.48
CA LYS A 564 -0.48 10.49 0.61
C LYS A 564 0.62 11.54 0.46
N LEU A 565 0.40 12.48 -0.46
CA LEU A 565 1.31 13.58 -0.62
C LEU A 565 1.19 14.48 0.59
N GLU A 566 2.26 14.56 1.38
CA GLU A 566 2.56 15.79 2.09
C GLU A 566 2.79 16.91 1.07
N ALA A 567 2.80 18.18 1.51
CA ALA A 567 3.09 19.31 0.65
C ALA A 567 4.59 19.37 0.23
N GLY A 568 4.96 18.45 -0.67
CA GLY A 568 6.29 18.24 -1.26
C GLY A 568 6.20 17.60 -2.65
N PRO A 569 7.33 17.16 -3.26
CA PRO A 569 7.84 17.68 -4.54
C PRO A 569 6.89 17.63 -5.75
N GLY A 570 5.90 16.72 -5.76
CA GLY A 570 4.71 16.85 -6.63
C GLY A 570 3.93 18.16 -6.46
N SER A 571 4.18 18.92 -5.38
CA SER A 571 3.73 20.29 -5.14
C SER A 571 4.49 21.36 -5.92
N GLY A 572 5.59 21.01 -6.61
CA GLY A 572 6.53 21.96 -7.22
C GLY A 572 7.43 22.65 -6.20
N ARG A 573 7.78 21.97 -5.09
CA ARG A 573 8.73 22.44 -4.05
C ARG A 573 10.03 21.64 -4.11
N SER A 574 11.16 22.27 -3.81
CA SER A 574 12.46 21.59 -3.62
C SER A 574 12.49 20.77 -2.32
N GLU A 575 13.49 19.91 -2.15
CA GLU A 575 13.66 19.11 -0.92
C GLU A 575 13.92 19.99 0.32
N GLU A 576 14.60 21.12 0.15
CA GLU A 576 14.82 22.13 1.19
C GLU A 576 13.52 22.84 1.59
N GLU A 577 12.69 23.23 0.61
CA GLU A 577 11.37 23.84 0.86
C GLU A 577 10.43 22.85 1.57
N VAL A 578 10.50 21.57 1.21
CA VAL A 578 9.78 20.49 1.90
C VAL A 578 10.27 20.37 3.33
N ALA A 579 11.57 20.26 3.56
CA ALA A 579 12.14 20.16 4.90
C ALA A 579 11.74 21.36 5.78
N ALA A 580 11.77 22.58 5.24
CA ALA A 580 11.42 23.81 5.95
C ALA A 580 9.94 23.88 6.38
N VAL A 581 9.00 23.35 5.58
CA VAL A 581 7.57 23.36 5.90
C VAL A 581 7.15 22.13 6.73
N VAL A 582 7.68 20.95 6.39
CA VAL A 582 7.23 19.67 6.93
C VAL A 582 7.85 19.39 8.31
N ARG A 583 9.17 19.51 8.45
CA ARG A 583 9.87 19.08 9.68
C ARG A 583 9.39 19.78 10.94
N PRO A 584 9.14 21.12 10.98
CA PRO A 584 8.63 21.77 12.20
C PRO A 584 7.27 21.22 12.65
N ARG A 585 6.36 20.92 11.70
CA ARG A 585 5.06 20.31 11.99
C ARG A 585 5.20 18.88 12.50
N LEU A 586 6.04 18.08 11.85
CA LEU A 586 6.28 16.70 12.30
C LEU A 586 6.98 16.67 13.66
N ALA A 587 7.90 17.59 13.95
CA ALA A 587 8.51 17.74 15.27
C ALA A 587 7.47 18.11 16.36
N ALA A 588 6.53 19.00 16.05
CA ALA A 588 5.44 19.37 16.97
C ALA A 588 4.47 18.21 17.27
N ARG A 589 4.24 17.30 16.31
CA ARG A 589 3.31 16.15 16.46
C ARG A 589 3.98 14.87 16.96
N PHE A 590 5.22 14.62 16.54
CA PHE A 590 5.94 13.34 16.65
C PHE A 590 7.37 13.48 17.20
N GLY A 591 7.79 14.64 17.71
CA GLY A 591 9.18 14.94 18.09
C GLY A 591 9.94 13.83 18.88
N PRO A 592 9.37 13.26 19.97
CA PRO A 592 10.01 12.15 20.68
C PRO A 592 10.18 10.88 19.82
N ALA A 593 9.19 10.58 18.98
CA ALA A 593 9.20 9.44 18.06
C ALA A 593 10.26 9.62 16.97
N LEU A 594 10.39 10.83 16.42
CA LEU A 594 11.40 11.17 15.42
C LEU A 594 12.84 11.11 15.97
N ARG A 595 13.06 11.51 17.23
CA ARG A 595 14.36 11.33 17.89
C ARG A 595 14.71 9.84 18.06
N SER A 596 13.74 9.03 18.47
CA SER A 596 13.93 7.57 18.57
C SER A 596 14.17 6.95 17.18
N LEU A 597 13.45 7.41 16.15
CA LEU A 597 13.65 7.01 14.75
C LEU A 597 15.07 7.32 14.26
N ALA A 598 15.57 8.53 14.51
CA ALA A 598 16.93 8.91 14.15
C ALA A 598 17.97 8.05 14.90
N ARG A 599 17.78 7.84 16.21
CA ARG A 599 18.64 6.98 17.05
C ARG A 599 18.72 5.55 16.49
N TYR A 600 17.59 4.92 16.20
CA TYR A 600 17.56 3.56 15.66
C TYR A 600 18.07 3.51 14.21
N ARG A 601 17.82 4.51 13.36
CA ARG A 601 18.40 4.56 12.00
C ARG A 601 19.94 4.56 12.02
N GLY A 602 20.57 5.24 12.98
CA GLY A 602 22.03 5.22 13.15
C GLY A 602 22.63 3.84 13.51
N VAL A 603 21.81 2.90 13.98
CA VAL A 603 22.22 1.51 14.31
C VAL A 603 21.79 0.52 13.24
N LEU A 604 20.56 0.64 12.72
CA LEU A 604 19.97 -0.31 11.77
C LEU A 604 20.38 -0.01 10.31
N ASP A 605 20.65 1.24 9.97
CA ASP A 605 21.17 1.68 8.66
C ASP A 605 22.30 2.72 8.84
N PRO A 606 23.46 2.32 9.40
CA PRO A 606 24.61 3.21 9.59
C PRO A 606 25.16 3.75 8.26
N SER A 607 24.84 3.10 7.14
CA SER A 607 25.14 3.51 5.77
C SER A 607 24.24 4.61 5.20
N GLY A 608 23.06 4.86 5.78
CA GLY A 608 22.02 5.71 5.16
C GLY A 608 21.43 5.16 3.85
N SER A 609 21.65 3.87 3.57
CA SER A 609 21.22 3.16 2.36
C SER A 609 19.69 3.06 2.22
N LEU A 610 18.93 3.15 3.30
CA LEU A 610 17.46 3.14 3.27
C LEU A 610 16.87 4.55 3.06
N GLY A 611 17.68 5.61 2.97
CA GLY A 611 17.19 6.95 2.65
C GLY A 611 16.81 7.12 1.18
N ASN A 612 15.96 8.10 0.87
CA ASN A 612 15.90 8.76 -0.44
C ASN A 612 15.68 10.27 -0.23
N GLY A 613 15.79 11.10 -1.28
CA GLY A 613 15.68 12.55 -1.14
C GLY A 613 14.37 13.02 -0.49
N TRP A 614 13.23 12.47 -0.92
CA TRP A 614 11.92 12.72 -0.28
C TRP A 614 11.90 12.37 1.21
N LEU A 615 12.35 11.16 1.57
CA LEU A 615 12.33 10.65 2.93
C LEU A 615 13.28 11.43 3.83
N ASP A 616 14.47 11.77 3.33
CA ASP A 616 15.44 12.57 4.05
C ASP A 616 14.96 14.02 4.21
N ALA A 617 14.23 14.58 3.24
CA ALA A 617 13.56 15.88 3.39
C ALA A 617 12.50 15.85 4.51
N VAL A 618 11.67 14.81 4.56
CA VAL A 618 10.54 14.66 5.50
C VAL A 618 10.97 14.30 6.93
N ILE A 619 11.77 13.24 7.11
CA ILE A 619 12.18 12.72 8.44
C ILE A 619 13.66 12.92 8.79
N GLY A 620 14.43 13.60 7.93
CA GLY A 620 15.88 13.76 8.09
C GLY A 620 16.67 12.58 7.51
N PRO A 621 17.97 12.75 7.17
CA PRO A 621 18.85 11.64 6.81
C PRO A 621 19.12 10.72 8.00
N ALA A 622 19.64 9.51 7.73
CA ALA A 622 20.17 8.66 8.80
C ALA A 622 21.43 9.32 9.41
N PRO A 623 21.60 9.34 10.75
CA PRO A 623 22.82 9.86 11.36
C PRO A 623 24.04 9.03 10.95
N GLN A 624 25.04 9.68 10.35
CA GLN A 624 26.31 9.03 10.03
C GLN A 624 27.19 8.93 11.29
N GLN A 625 27.91 7.82 11.43
CA GLN A 625 28.88 7.66 12.52
C GLN A 625 29.94 8.77 12.46
N GLY A 626 30.05 9.55 13.54
CA GLY A 626 31.02 10.64 13.67
C GLY A 626 30.47 12.06 13.50
N GLN A 627 29.19 12.25 13.12
CA GLN A 627 28.56 13.58 13.21
C GLN A 627 28.07 13.87 14.64
N PRO A 628 28.29 15.07 15.20
CA PRO A 628 27.75 15.44 16.50
C PRO A 628 26.22 15.49 16.44
N GLN A 629 25.56 14.84 17.39
CA GLN A 629 24.11 14.95 17.55
C GLN A 629 23.79 16.34 18.09
N GLY A 630 23.14 17.18 17.28
CA GLY A 630 22.62 18.46 17.74
C GLY A 630 21.45 18.26 18.69
N GLU A 631 21.53 18.87 19.88
CA GLU A 631 20.51 18.85 20.94
C GLU A 631 19.24 19.64 20.57
#